data_AF-A0A0L9UL36-F1
#
_entry.id   AF-A0A0L9UL36-F1
#
_cell.length_a   1.000
_cell.length_b   1.000
_cell.length_c   1.000
_cell.angle_alpha   90.00
_cell.angle_beta   90.00
_cell.angle_gamma   90.00
#
_symmetry.space_group_name_H-M   'P 1'
#
loop_
_entity.id
_entity.type
_entity.pdbx_description
1 polymer ?
#
loop_
_entity_poly.entity_id
_entity_poly.type
_entity_poly.pdbx_seq_one_letter_code
_entity_poly.pdbx_strand_id
1 'polypeptide(L)'
;MTGQGSERPDKGKGVARPKKRQRQAPKFIPSRVASQAITRSIKQQFLSPWPTWGAIPDDDTKPFWERFQMKMQWKPKHETQIHRNFHMKASHWLSEMFRDARNGGQRPYWLGEQIWNSLLAHWKPHAGTGATMNSISLRPSHDPPRHRMPLSSPHQSNSH
;
A
#
# COMPACT_ATOMS: atom_id res chain seq x y z
N MET A 1 55.69 39.79 25.76
CA MET A 1 54.35 39.29 26.14
C MET A 1 53.50 39.31 24.89
N THR A 2 53.32 38.15 24.26
CA THR A 2 52.68 38.01 22.94
C THR A 2 51.56 36.99 23.08
N GLY A 3 50.32 37.44 22.86
CA GLY A 3 49.14 36.58 22.83
C GLY A 3 48.89 36.02 21.44
N GLN A 4 48.29 34.83 21.40
CA GLN A 4 47.60 34.11 20.31
C GLN A 4 47.89 32.61 20.55
N GLY A 5 46.96 31.66 20.64
CA GLY A 5 45.51 31.60 20.50
C GLY A 5 45.20 30.13 20.22
N SER A 6 44.16 29.53 20.83
CA SER A 6 43.49 28.34 20.28
C SER A 6 42.25 28.00 21.12
N GLU A 7 41.15 28.72 20.86
CA GLU A 7 39.82 28.22 21.19
C GLU A 7 39.51 27.02 20.29
N ARG A 8 39.15 25.89 20.90
CA ARG A 8 38.51 24.76 20.22
C ARG A 8 37.02 24.78 20.52
N PRO A 9 36.17 24.92 19.50
CA PRO A 9 34.84 24.33 19.57
C PRO A 9 34.56 23.54 18.28
N ASP A 10 34.67 22.21 18.33
CA ASP A 10 34.09 21.37 17.28
C ASP A 10 32.81 20.72 17.80
N LYS A 11 31.69 21.39 17.51
CA LYS A 11 30.34 20.86 17.67
C LYS A 11 29.89 20.37 16.30
N GLY A 12 30.30 19.16 15.95
CA GLY A 12 29.86 18.45 14.74
C GLY A 12 28.34 18.33 14.69
N LYS A 13 27.73 19.12 13.82
CA LYS A 13 26.30 19.23 13.59
C LYS A 13 25.73 17.92 13.03
N GLY A 14 24.55 17.56 13.51
CA GLY A 14 23.79 16.40 13.08
C GLY A 14 23.64 16.32 11.56
N VAL A 15 23.83 15.11 11.03
CA VAL A 15 23.53 14.76 9.65
C VAL A 15 22.05 15.05 9.37
N ALA A 16 21.79 16.16 8.69
CA ALA A 16 20.49 16.45 8.14
C ALA A 16 20.14 15.34 7.16
N ARG A 17 19.18 14.48 7.53
CA ARG A 17 18.53 13.55 6.62
C ARG A 17 18.01 14.36 5.42
N PRO A 18 18.43 14.07 4.18
CA PRO A 18 18.00 14.86 3.03
C PRO A 18 16.48 14.75 2.92
N LYS A 19 15.81 15.90 3.09
CA LYS A 19 14.37 16.04 2.90
C LYS A 19 14.09 15.62 1.46
N LYS A 20 13.42 14.47 1.31
CA LYS A 20 13.00 13.85 0.05
C LYS A 20 12.63 14.97 -0.91
N ARG A 21 13.48 15.22 -1.91
CA ARG A 21 13.27 16.29 -2.90
C ARG A 21 11.88 16.05 -3.48
N GLN A 22 10.91 16.86 -3.08
CA GLN A 22 9.67 17.00 -3.81
C GLN A 22 10.10 17.57 -5.16
N ARG A 23 10.41 16.68 -6.12
CA ARG A 23 10.49 17.08 -7.51
C ARG A 23 9.06 17.54 -7.82
N GLN A 24 8.84 18.85 -7.72
CA GLN A 24 7.64 19.45 -8.27
C GLN A 24 7.74 19.22 -9.77
N ALA A 25 7.13 18.14 -10.25
CA ALA A 25 6.81 18.06 -11.67
C ALA A 25 5.92 19.27 -11.97
N PRO A 26 6.25 20.09 -12.98
CA PRO A 26 5.53 21.32 -13.25
C PRO A 26 4.06 21.01 -13.58
N LYS A 27 3.16 21.53 -12.73
CA LYS A 27 1.74 21.93 -12.89
C LYS A 27 0.89 21.35 -14.04
N PHE A 28 1.04 20.07 -14.37
CA PHE A 28 -0.01 19.30 -15.06
C PHE A 28 -0.43 18.16 -14.13
N ILE A 29 -1.20 18.52 -13.10
CA ILE A 29 -1.88 17.52 -12.27
C ILE A 29 -3.00 16.97 -13.15
N PRO A 30 -3.01 15.66 -13.47
CA PRO A 30 -4.09 15.09 -14.26
C PRO A 30 -5.41 15.43 -13.58
N SER A 31 -6.37 15.92 -14.38
CA SER A 31 -7.73 16.16 -13.91
C SER A 31 -8.28 14.91 -13.24
N ARG A 32 -9.33 15.05 -12.41
CA ARG A 32 -10.00 13.90 -11.80
C ARG A 32 -10.36 12.83 -12.84
N VAL A 33 -10.79 13.26 -14.04
CA VAL A 33 -11.07 12.40 -15.19
C VAL A 33 -9.82 11.64 -15.65
N ALA A 34 -8.69 12.33 -15.84
CA ALA A 34 -7.44 11.68 -16.22
C ALA A 34 -6.95 10.69 -15.15
N SER A 35 -7.07 11.04 -13.86
CA SER A 35 -6.72 10.14 -12.77
C SER A 35 -7.59 8.88 -12.77
N GLN A 36 -8.90 9.02 -12.97
CA GLN A 36 -9.83 7.89 -13.10
C GLN A 36 -9.52 7.04 -14.33
N ALA A 37 -9.17 7.66 -15.46
CA ALA A 37 -8.77 6.93 -16.67
C ALA A 37 -7.52 6.07 -16.41
N ILE A 38 -6.51 6.61 -15.71
CA ILE A 38 -5.31 5.84 -15.32
C ILE A 38 -5.69 4.65 -14.45
N THR A 39 -6.49 4.85 -13.39
CA THR A 39 -6.93 3.77 -12.52
C THR A 39 -7.70 2.70 -13.29
N ARG A 40 -8.57 3.09 -14.24
CA ARG A 40 -9.30 2.15 -15.10
C ARG A 40 -8.36 1.37 -16.00
N SER A 41 -7.41 2.03 -16.67
CA SER A 41 -6.41 1.36 -17.50
C SER A 41 -5.62 0.32 -16.71
N ILE A 42 -5.21 0.65 -15.48
CA ILE A 42 -4.51 -0.31 -14.60
C ILE A 42 -5.39 -1.52 -14.32
N LYS A 43 -6.60 -1.30 -13.80
CA LYS A 43 -7.51 -2.40 -13.43
C LYS A 43 -7.85 -3.32 -14.60
N GLN A 44 -7.88 -2.79 -15.82
CA GLN A 44 -8.22 -3.57 -17.01
C GLN A 44 -7.03 -4.35 -17.58
N GLN A 45 -5.80 -3.86 -17.44
CA GLN A 45 -4.60 -4.44 -18.09
C GLN A 45 -3.66 -5.17 -17.16
N PHE A 46 -3.96 -5.16 -15.86
CA PHE A 46 -3.18 -5.89 -14.89
C PHE A 46 -3.51 -7.39 -14.91
N LEU A 47 -2.90 -8.10 -15.87
CA LEU A 47 -3.16 -9.52 -16.15
C LEU A 47 -2.08 -10.47 -15.58
N SER A 48 -0.96 -9.93 -15.10
CA SER A 48 0.16 -10.69 -14.55
C SER A 48 0.57 -10.16 -13.17
N PRO A 49 1.18 -10.99 -12.31
CA PRO A 49 1.44 -10.66 -10.91
C PRO A 49 2.68 -9.77 -10.71
N TRP A 50 2.71 -8.59 -11.33
CA TRP A 50 3.82 -7.65 -11.17
C TRP A 50 3.75 -6.92 -9.82
N PRO A 51 4.70 -7.13 -8.89
CA PRO A 51 4.58 -6.60 -7.53
C PRO A 51 4.71 -5.08 -7.45
N THR A 52 5.30 -4.44 -8.47
CA THR A 52 5.41 -2.99 -8.60
C THR A 52 5.30 -2.58 -10.06
N TRP A 53 5.01 -1.31 -10.32
CA TRP A 53 4.93 -0.79 -11.69
C TRP A 53 6.26 -0.93 -12.45
N GLY A 54 7.40 -0.80 -11.76
CA GLY A 54 8.72 -0.96 -12.38
C GLY A 54 9.11 -2.40 -12.66
N ALA A 55 8.31 -3.38 -12.22
CA ALA A 55 8.52 -4.79 -12.55
C ALA A 55 7.76 -5.24 -13.81
N ILE A 56 6.99 -4.33 -14.42
CA ILE A 56 6.26 -4.58 -15.66
C ILE A 56 7.25 -4.36 -16.83
N PRO A 57 7.46 -5.33 -17.71
CA PRO A 57 8.26 -5.14 -18.93
C PRO A 57 7.72 -3.99 -19.79
N ASP A 58 8.59 -3.28 -20.51
CA ASP A 58 8.18 -2.12 -21.30
C ASP A 58 7.09 -2.49 -22.33
N ASP A 59 7.18 -3.65 -22.97
CA ASP A 59 6.16 -4.15 -23.90
C ASP A 59 4.80 -4.38 -23.23
N ASP A 60 4.80 -4.81 -21.97
CA ASP A 60 3.58 -4.98 -21.17
C ASP A 60 3.06 -3.67 -20.61
N THR A 61 3.87 -2.60 -20.55
CA THR A 61 3.38 -1.26 -20.16
C THR A 61 2.65 -0.53 -21.29
N LYS A 62 2.92 -0.87 -22.56
CA LYS A 62 2.31 -0.22 -23.74
C LYS A 62 0.77 -0.29 -23.73
N PRO A 63 0.11 -1.45 -23.48
CA PRO A 63 -1.35 -1.52 -23.46
C PRO A 63 -2.01 -0.62 -22.41
N PHE A 64 -1.34 -0.34 -21.29
CA PHE A 64 -1.86 0.58 -20.27
C PHE A 64 -1.94 2.02 -20.81
N TRP A 65 -0.91 2.44 -21.54
CA TRP A 65 -0.82 3.76 -22.16
C TRP A 65 -1.80 3.91 -23.33
N GLU A 66 -1.90 2.93 -24.22
CA GLU A 66 -2.82 2.94 -25.36
C GLU A 66 -4.28 3.08 -24.89
N ARG A 67 -4.68 2.33 -23.85
CA ARG A 67 -6.04 2.48 -23.30
C ARG A 67 -6.30 3.83 -22.67
N PHE A 68 -5.27 4.44 -22.08
CA PHE A 68 -5.38 5.78 -21.57
C PHE A 68 -5.54 6.80 -22.71
N GLN A 69 -4.78 6.65 -23.80
CA GLN A 69 -4.91 7.47 -25.02
C GLN A 69 -6.32 7.38 -25.63
N MET A 70 -6.93 6.20 -25.68
CA MET A 70 -8.29 6.03 -26.21
C MET A 70 -9.37 6.87 -25.49
N LYS A 71 -9.10 7.32 -24.27
CA LYS A 71 -10.06 8.07 -23.44
C LYS A 71 -9.74 9.56 -23.30
N MET A 72 -8.58 9.99 -23.76
CA MET A 72 -8.03 11.30 -23.42
C MET A 72 -7.55 12.00 -24.68
N GLN A 73 -7.74 13.32 -24.72
CA GLN A 73 -7.27 14.16 -25.82
C GLN A 73 -6.26 15.17 -25.31
N TRP A 74 -5.22 15.42 -26.10
CA TRP A 74 -4.23 16.46 -25.86
C TRP A 74 -3.59 16.92 -27.15
N LYS A 75 -2.93 18.08 -27.10
CA LYS A 75 -2.10 18.55 -28.22
C LYS A 75 -0.79 17.76 -28.27
N PRO A 76 -0.29 17.36 -29.46
CA PRO A 76 0.93 16.54 -29.59
C PRO A 76 2.14 17.09 -28.82
N LYS A 77 2.28 18.42 -28.75
CA LYS A 77 3.36 19.08 -27.97
C LYS A 77 3.39 18.73 -26.48
N HIS A 78 2.31 18.20 -25.92
CA HIS A 78 2.21 17.79 -24.52
C HIS A 78 2.38 16.29 -24.30
N GLU A 79 2.49 15.49 -25.37
CA GLU A 79 2.50 14.03 -25.28
C GLU A 79 3.61 13.50 -24.37
N THR A 80 4.85 13.97 -24.55
CA THR A 80 5.98 13.56 -23.69
C THR A 80 5.73 13.86 -22.21
N GLN A 81 5.13 15.01 -21.91
CA GLN A 81 4.82 15.39 -20.53
C GLN A 81 3.68 14.55 -19.97
N ILE A 82 2.65 14.27 -20.77
CA ILE A 82 1.50 13.44 -20.37
C ILE A 82 1.93 11.99 -20.19
N HIS A 83 2.76 11.45 -21.06
CA HIS A 83 3.35 10.12 -20.95
C HIS A 83 4.14 9.97 -19.65
N ARG A 84 5.00 10.95 -19.34
CA ARG A 84 5.72 10.98 -18.06
C ARG A 84 4.78 11.03 -16.87
N ASN A 85 3.75 11.88 -16.93
CA ASN A 85 2.76 11.99 -15.86
C ASN A 85 1.95 10.71 -15.67
N PHE A 86 1.62 10.03 -16.76
CA PHE A 86 0.95 8.75 -16.77
C PHE A 86 1.75 7.72 -15.98
N HIS A 87 3.02 7.50 -16.33
CA HIS A 87 3.86 6.54 -15.60
C HIS A 87 4.03 6.89 -14.12
N MET A 88 4.27 8.17 -13.80
CA MET A 88 4.37 8.61 -12.41
C MET A 88 3.10 8.32 -11.61
N LYS A 89 1.92 8.61 -12.19
CA LYS A 89 0.64 8.38 -11.55
C LYS A 89 0.24 6.92 -11.53
N ALA A 90 0.56 6.16 -12.56
CA ALA A 90 0.24 4.74 -12.62
C ALA A 90 1.03 3.96 -11.57
N SER A 91 2.32 4.27 -11.43
CA SER A 91 3.15 3.75 -10.34
C SER A 91 2.61 4.10 -8.95
N HIS A 92 2.21 5.36 -8.76
CA HIS A 92 1.60 5.80 -7.51
C HIS A 92 0.30 5.05 -7.21
N TRP A 93 -0.64 5.00 -8.16
CA TRP A 93 -1.94 4.35 -7.97
C TRP A 93 -1.83 2.84 -7.75
N LEU A 94 -0.95 2.16 -8.48
CA LEU A 94 -0.73 0.73 -8.28
C LEU A 94 -0.19 0.46 -6.87
N SER A 95 0.80 1.26 -6.43
CA SER A 95 1.37 1.15 -5.08
C SER A 95 0.33 1.44 -3.99
N GLU A 96 -0.53 2.44 -4.20
CA GLU A 96 -1.58 2.80 -3.26
C GLU A 96 -2.63 1.68 -3.16
N MET A 97 -3.14 1.18 -4.30
CA MET A 97 -4.10 0.08 -4.34
C MET A 97 -3.56 -1.19 -3.68
N PHE A 98 -2.28 -1.52 -3.87
CA PHE A 98 -1.65 -2.65 -3.21
C PHE A 98 -1.42 -2.42 -1.71
N ARG A 99 -1.16 -1.18 -1.28
CA ARG A 99 -1.09 -0.85 0.15
C ARG A 99 -2.45 -1.04 0.81
N ASP A 100 -3.51 -0.50 0.20
CA ASP A 100 -4.87 -0.60 0.73
C ASP A 100 -5.33 -2.06 0.81
N ALA A 101 -5.09 -2.85 -0.25
CA ALA A 101 -5.42 -4.27 -0.29
C ALA A 101 -4.71 -5.08 0.80
N ARG A 102 -3.42 -4.79 1.04
CA ARG A 102 -2.63 -5.46 2.09
C ARG A 102 -3.08 -5.07 3.49
N ASN A 103 -3.34 -3.78 3.72
CA ASN A 103 -3.79 -3.29 5.01
C ASN A 103 -5.19 -3.80 5.36
N GLY A 104 -6.08 -3.92 4.37
CA GLY A 104 -7.41 -4.49 4.55
C GLY A 104 -7.44 -6.02 4.54
N GLY A 105 -6.34 -6.69 4.14
CA GLY A 105 -6.30 -8.14 3.96
C GLY A 105 -7.28 -8.67 2.89
N GLN A 106 -7.77 -7.80 2.02
CA GLN A 106 -8.82 -8.11 1.05
C GLN A 106 -8.30 -8.04 -0.37
N ARG A 107 -8.57 -9.10 -1.15
CA ARG A 107 -8.29 -9.13 -2.58
C ARG A 107 -9.19 -8.12 -3.32
N PRO A 108 -8.64 -7.22 -4.12
CA PRO A 108 -9.46 -6.35 -4.96
C PRO A 108 -10.25 -7.14 -6.00
N TYR A 109 -11.51 -6.78 -6.25
CA TYR A 109 -12.39 -7.51 -7.18
C TYR A 109 -11.85 -7.60 -8.61
N TRP A 110 -11.02 -6.64 -9.03
CA TRP A 110 -10.42 -6.57 -10.37
C TRP A 110 -9.18 -7.45 -10.53
N LEU A 111 -8.66 -8.01 -9.43
CA LEU A 111 -7.55 -8.96 -9.47
C LEU A 111 -8.07 -10.39 -9.46
N GLY A 112 -7.62 -11.21 -10.40
CA GLY A 112 -7.84 -12.67 -10.35
C GLY A 112 -7.19 -13.28 -9.11
N GLU A 113 -7.79 -14.35 -8.59
CA GLU A 113 -7.30 -15.04 -7.38
C GLU A 113 -5.86 -15.55 -7.54
N GLN A 114 -5.53 -16.11 -8.70
CA GLN A 114 -4.17 -16.61 -8.99
C GLN A 114 -3.14 -15.48 -8.94
N ILE A 115 -3.42 -14.35 -9.60
CA ILE A 115 -2.56 -13.16 -9.60
C ILE A 115 -2.36 -12.65 -8.17
N TRP A 116 -3.45 -12.58 -7.40
CA TRP A 116 -3.40 -12.15 -6.01
C TRP A 116 -2.56 -13.07 -5.13
N ASN A 117 -2.70 -14.38 -5.26
CA ASN A 117 -1.91 -15.36 -4.51
C ASN A 117 -0.42 -15.29 -4.86
N SER A 118 -0.08 -15.10 -6.13
CA SER A 118 1.32 -14.87 -6.56
C SER A 118 1.89 -13.58 -5.97
N LEU A 119 1.10 -12.50 -5.92
CA LEU A 119 1.52 -11.24 -5.28
C LEU A 119 1.72 -11.41 -3.77
N LEU A 120 0.81 -12.10 -3.08
CA LEU A 120 0.96 -12.42 -1.66
C LEU A 120 2.20 -13.27 -1.38
N ALA A 121 2.48 -14.27 -2.22
CA ALA A 121 3.68 -15.08 -2.08
C ALA A 121 4.96 -14.25 -2.21
N HIS A 122 4.98 -13.28 -3.12
CA HIS A 122 6.10 -12.34 -3.28
C HIS A 122 6.23 -11.36 -2.10
N TRP A 123 5.12 -10.91 -1.51
CA TRP A 123 5.14 -9.97 -0.39
C TRP A 123 5.32 -10.61 0.98
N LYS A 124 5.04 -11.92 1.12
CA LYS A 124 5.42 -12.66 2.32
C LYS A 124 6.95 -12.68 2.40
N PRO A 125 7.55 -12.26 3.53
CA PRO A 125 8.95 -12.53 3.76
C PRO A 125 9.14 -14.05 3.64
N HIS A 126 10.20 -14.51 2.97
CA HIS A 126 10.62 -15.89 3.07
C HIS A 126 10.92 -16.16 4.56
N ALA A 127 9.93 -16.71 5.28
CA ALA A 127 10.10 -17.20 6.63
C ALA A 127 10.96 -18.45 6.53
N GLY A 128 12.27 -18.24 6.54
CA GLY A 128 13.28 -19.26 6.24
C GLY A 128 14.67 -18.81 6.61
N THR A 129 14.84 -18.20 7.79
CA THR A 129 16.04 -18.31 8.62
C THR A 129 15.71 -17.76 10.01
N GLY A 130 16.01 -18.56 11.03
CA GLY A 130 15.34 -18.56 12.33
C GLY A 130 15.26 -17.22 13.06
N ALA A 131 14.07 -16.90 13.55
CA ALA A 131 13.87 -16.24 14.82
C ALA A 131 12.48 -16.60 15.34
N THR A 132 12.46 -17.05 16.58
CA THR A 132 11.30 -17.54 17.31
C THR A 132 10.38 -16.38 17.71
N MET A 133 9.12 -16.75 17.99
CA MET A 133 8.12 -15.96 18.73
C MET A 133 7.61 -14.66 18.09
N ASN A 134 6.43 -14.76 17.48
CA ASN A 134 5.26 -14.11 18.07
C ASN A 134 3.98 -14.64 17.43
N SER A 135 3.32 -15.54 18.16
CA SER A 135 1.87 -15.73 18.06
C SER A 135 1.21 -14.40 18.43
N ILE A 136 0.87 -13.59 17.42
CA ILE A 136 -0.08 -12.50 17.62
C ILE A 136 -1.41 -13.16 17.97
N SER A 137 -1.65 -13.13 19.28
CA SER A 137 -2.85 -13.59 19.94
C SER A 137 -4.05 -12.90 19.29
N LEU A 138 -4.92 -13.69 18.67
CA LEU A 138 -6.33 -13.35 18.54
C LEU A 138 -6.85 -13.12 19.96
N ARG A 139 -7.06 -11.86 20.31
CA ARG A 139 -7.68 -11.45 21.57
C ARG A 139 -9.21 -11.55 21.38
N PRO A 140 -9.94 -12.48 22.01
CA PRO A 140 -11.38 -12.41 22.05
C PRO A 140 -11.74 -11.32 23.07
N SER A 141 -12.37 -10.25 22.60
CA SER A 141 -12.94 -9.21 23.45
C SER A 141 -14.42 -9.50 23.65
N HIS A 142 -14.78 -10.30 24.65
CA HIS A 142 -16.07 -10.17 25.34
C HIS A 142 -16.14 -11.04 26.60
N ASP A 143 -16.40 -10.41 27.73
CA ASP A 143 -17.07 -10.98 28.90
C ASP A 143 -17.66 -9.80 29.71
N PRO A 144 -18.76 -9.91 30.48
CA PRO A 144 -19.85 -10.92 30.57
C PRO A 144 -21.25 -10.28 30.39
N PRO A 145 -22.34 -11.05 30.56
CA PRO A 145 -23.37 -10.58 31.49
C PRO A 145 -23.58 -11.54 32.67
N ARG A 146 -23.59 -10.94 33.87
CA ARG A 146 -24.08 -11.54 35.11
C ARG A 146 -25.53 -12.01 34.94
N HIS A 147 -25.80 -13.30 35.17
CA HIS A 147 -27.11 -13.75 35.61
C HIS A 147 -27.00 -14.68 36.82
N ARG A 148 -27.25 -14.06 37.98
CA ARG A 148 -28.06 -14.53 39.12
C ARG A 148 -28.27 -16.05 39.27
N MET A 149 -27.63 -16.60 40.31
CA MET A 149 -28.00 -17.70 41.22
C MET A 149 -29.22 -18.59 40.85
N PRO A 150 -29.10 -19.92 40.85
CA PRO A 150 -30.26 -20.81 40.98
C PRO A 150 -30.77 -20.83 42.43
N LEU A 151 -32.05 -20.53 42.62
CA LEU A 151 -32.79 -20.82 43.86
C LEU A 151 -33.02 -22.34 43.97
N SER A 152 -32.74 -22.86 45.16
CA SER A 152 -33.07 -24.23 45.57
C SER A 152 -34.59 -24.48 45.65
N SER A 153 -34.95 -25.72 45.27
CA SER A 153 -36.18 -26.49 45.58
C SER A 153 -37.50 -26.08 44.90
N PRO A 154 -38.27 -27.09 44.47
CA PRO A 154 -39.33 -27.58 45.37
C PRO A 154 -39.40 -29.11 45.50
N HIS A 155 -39.59 -29.52 46.75
CA HIS A 155 -40.53 -30.51 47.25
C HIS A 155 -41.22 -31.45 46.23
N GLN A 156 -40.91 -32.74 46.32
CA GLN A 156 -41.89 -33.82 46.11
C GLN A 156 -41.81 -34.77 47.31
N SER A 157 -42.85 -34.72 48.15
CA SER A 157 -43.15 -35.76 49.12
C SER A 157 -44.15 -36.69 48.46
N ASN A 158 -43.71 -37.91 48.14
CA ASN A 158 -44.61 -38.99 47.76
C ASN A 158 -45.28 -39.55 49.00
N SER A 159 -46.61 -39.62 48.98
CA SER A 159 -47.42 -40.38 49.92
C SER A 159 -47.25 -41.89 49.67
N HIS A 160 -47.17 -42.65 50.76
CA HIS A 160 -47.75 -43.98 50.90
C HIS A 160 -48.41 -44.05 52.28
#